data_AF-A0A061EAM3-F1
#
_entry.id   AF-A0A061EAM3-F1
#
_cell.length_a   1.000
_cell.length_b   1.000
_cell.length_c   1.000
_cell.angle_alpha   90.00
_cell.angle_beta   90.00
_cell.angle_gamma   90.00
#
_symmetry.space_group_name_H-M   'P 1'
#
loop_
_entity.id
_entity.type
_entity.pdbx_description
1 polymer ?
#
loop_
_entity_poly.entity_id
_entity_poly.type
_entity_poly.pdbx_seq_one_letter_code
_entity_poly.pdbx_strand_id
1 'polypeptide(L)'
;MATELEELIDFLSAPSPPVKKAAVDIVRGLTGSEDGLHSLSNYANTVLPSLSRLLSEDKEVSEPAAEALVNLSQNAELAAKMVEIGMVKIAMDLLYKPGFSITRVLVMLLVNLTQLDDGITSLLQIGDEKMQGLYVMKLVRSFCRSSEAGDDPFDHVGSILVNISKKEAGRKMLLDPKRGLLKQIIRQFDSSGPLRKKGVSGTIRNCCFEAENQLQNLLLISEFLWPALLLPVAGNKEAGRRAFW
;
A
#
# COMPACT_ATOMS: atom_id res chain seq x y z
N MET A 1 35.42 -4.05 18.32
CA MET A 1 35.33 -4.89 17.11
C MET A 1 33.90 -4.77 16.61
N ALA A 2 33.70 -4.72 15.30
CA ALA A 2 32.35 -4.75 14.75
C ALA A 2 31.69 -6.08 15.11
N THR A 3 30.39 -6.08 15.39
CA THR A 3 29.64 -7.33 15.54
C THR A 3 29.42 -7.98 14.17
N GLU A 4 29.15 -9.28 14.12
CA GLU A 4 28.83 -9.97 12.86
C GLU A 4 27.65 -9.31 12.12
N LEU A 5 26.70 -8.75 12.88
CA LEU A 5 25.55 -8.05 12.32
C LEU A 5 25.91 -6.66 11.77
N GLU A 6 26.84 -5.94 12.40
CA GLU A 6 27.36 -4.68 11.87
C GLU A 6 28.10 -4.91 10.54
N GLU A 7 28.97 -5.91 10.47
CA GLU A 7 29.66 -6.28 9.24
C GLU A 7 28.68 -6.69 8.13
N LEU A 8 27.64 -7.45 8.48
CA LEU A 8 26.57 -7.82 7.55
C LEU A 8 25.84 -6.59 6.99
N ILE A 9 25.51 -5.61 7.84
CA ILE A 9 24.83 -4.39 7.42
C ILE A 9 25.74 -3.53 6.53
N ASP A 10 27.04 -3.48 6.82
CA ASP A 10 28.02 -2.78 5.98
C ASP A 10 28.10 -3.39 4.57
N PHE A 11 27.98 -4.72 4.44
CA PHE A 11 27.95 -5.40 3.14
C PHE A 11 26.74 -5.04 2.27
N LEU A 12 25.65 -4.49 2.81
CA LEU A 12 24.54 -3.94 2.01
C LEU A 12 25.00 -2.75 1.14
N SER A 13 26.09 -2.09 1.51
CA SER A 13 26.69 -0.98 0.76
C SER A 13 27.91 -1.40 -0.08
N ALA A 14 28.20 -2.71 -0.17
CA ALA A 14 29.37 -3.20 -0.87
C ALA A 14 29.33 -2.81 -2.37
N PRO A 15 30.49 -2.50 -2.98
CA PRO A 15 30.54 -2.21 -4.42
C PRO A 15 30.26 -3.45 -5.27
N SER A 16 30.49 -4.65 -4.73
CA SER A 16 30.31 -5.92 -5.41
C SER A 16 28.83 -6.35 -5.40
N PRO A 17 28.15 -6.47 -6.57
CA PRO A 17 26.76 -6.92 -6.63
C PRO A 17 26.51 -8.29 -6.00
N PRO A 18 27.38 -9.32 -6.19
CA PRO A 18 27.24 -10.59 -5.49
C PRO A 18 27.26 -10.46 -3.96
N VAL A 19 28.09 -9.55 -3.42
CA VAL A 19 28.18 -9.31 -1.97
C VAL A 19 26.91 -8.61 -1.47
N LYS A 20 26.43 -7.59 -2.18
CA LYS A 20 25.15 -6.93 -1.86
C LYS A 20 23.99 -7.93 -1.84
N LYS A 21 23.92 -8.81 -2.85
CA LYS A 21 22.90 -9.86 -2.96
C LYS A 21 22.96 -10.83 -1.78
N ALA A 22 24.13 -11.38 -1.49
CA ALA A 22 24.29 -12.29 -0.36
C ALA A 22 23.92 -11.61 0.98
N ALA A 23 24.35 -10.36 1.18
CA ALA A 23 24.04 -9.61 2.39
C ALA A 23 22.53 -9.36 2.55
N VAL A 24 21.84 -8.92 1.48
CA VAL A 24 20.40 -8.67 1.55
C VAL A 24 19.59 -9.96 1.72
N ASP A 25 20.03 -11.07 1.14
CA ASP A 25 19.39 -12.38 1.32
C ASP A 25 19.49 -12.85 2.78
N ILE A 26 20.65 -12.66 3.42
CA ILE A 26 20.83 -12.97 4.85
C ILE A 26 19.95 -12.05 5.71
N VAL A 27 19.97 -10.73 5.45
CA VAL A 27 19.13 -9.77 6.19
C VAL A 27 17.65 -10.11 6.05
N ARG A 28 17.18 -10.41 4.83
CA ARG A 28 15.82 -10.89 4.60
C ARG A 28 15.52 -12.15 5.40
N GLY A 29 16.43 -13.13 5.43
CA GLY A 29 16.30 -14.34 6.23
C GLY A 29 16.12 -14.06 7.73
N LEU A 30 16.90 -13.11 8.27
CA LEU A 30 16.78 -12.67 9.68
C LEU A 30 15.43 -12.02 9.99
N THR A 31 14.81 -11.32 9.03
CA THR A 31 13.47 -10.76 9.24
C THR A 31 12.35 -11.80 9.36
N GLY A 32 12.65 -13.09 9.11
CA GLY A 32 11.72 -14.20 9.24
C GLY A 32 11.57 -14.77 10.65
N SER A 33 12.36 -14.31 11.63
CA SER A 33 12.28 -14.74 13.03
C SER A 33 12.17 -13.55 13.99
N GLU A 34 11.57 -13.76 15.16
CA GLU A 34 11.46 -12.72 16.19
C GLU A 34 12.84 -12.25 16.68
N ASP A 35 13.77 -13.17 16.91
CA ASP A 35 15.14 -12.87 17.33
C ASP A 35 15.90 -12.04 16.29
N GLY A 36 15.76 -12.37 15.00
CA GLY A 36 16.39 -11.64 13.92
C GLY A 36 15.79 -10.24 13.74
N LEU A 37 14.47 -10.11 13.83
CA LEU A 37 13.79 -8.80 13.85
C LEU A 37 14.24 -7.94 15.02
N HIS A 38 14.31 -8.50 16.23
CA HIS A 38 14.80 -7.80 17.42
C HIS A 38 16.27 -7.38 17.27
N SER A 39 17.11 -8.24 16.68
CA SER A 39 18.51 -7.91 16.44
C SER A 39 18.65 -6.77 15.44
N LEU A 40 17.89 -6.79 14.33
CA LEU A 40 17.89 -5.74 13.30
C LEU A 40 17.30 -4.42 13.80
N SER A 41 16.33 -4.45 14.73
CA SER A 41 15.71 -3.22 15.26
C SER A 41 16.71 -2.35 16.04
N ASN A 42 17.67 -2.97 16.72
CA ASN A 42 18.78 -2.27 17.39
C ASN A 42 19.67 -1.49 16.41
N TYR A 43 19.65 -1.87 15.12
CA TYR A 43 20.40 -1.24 14.05
C TYR A 43 19.51 -0.50 13.05
N ALA A 44 18.26 -0.17 13.42
CA ALA A 44 17.26 0.46 12.56
C ALA A 44 17.77 1.70 11.80
N ASN A 45 18.58 2.53 12.46
CA ASN A 45 19.08 3.79 11.88
C ASN A 45 20.07 3.55 10.72
N THR A 46 20.65 2.36 10.61
CA THR A 46 21.61 2.00 9.56
C THR A 46 21.01 1.02 8.56
N VAL A 47 20.27 0.01 9.04
CA VAL A 47 19.68 -1.02 8.16
C VAL A 47 18.56 -0.47 7.30
N LEU A 48 17.69 0.42 7.83
CA LEU A 48 16.55 0.95 7.07
C LEU A 48 17.00 1.84 5.90
N PRO A 49 17.92 2.82 6.07
CA PRO A 49 18.44 3.57 4.93
C PRO A 49 19.23 2.70 3.95
N SER A 50 19.91 1.65 4.42
CA SER A 50 20.66 0.74 3.55
C SER A 50 19.74 -0.09 2.67
N LEU A 51 18.72 -0.73 3.25
CA LEU A 51 17.69 -1.46 2.49
C LEU A 51 16.92 -0.52 1.54
N SER A 52 16.63 0.72 1.97
CA SER A 52 15.95 1.71 1.13
C SER A 52 16.71 2.03 -0.16
N ARG A 53 18.04 2.18 -0.08
CA ARG A 53 18.90 2.43 -1.26
C ARG A 53 18.87 1.25 -2.24
N LEU A 54 18.83 0.03 -1.71
CA LEU A 54 18.81 -1.19 -2.53
C LEU A 54 17.52 -1.37 -3.34
N LEU A 55 16.43 -0.66 -3.01
CA LEU A 55 15.19 -0.70 -3.78
C LEU A 55 15.33 -0.17 -5.22
N SER A 56 16.38 0.58 -5.52
CA SER A 56 16.65 1.13 -6.86
C SER A 56 17.56 0.23 -7.72
N GLU A 57 18.11 -0.84 -7.14
CA GLU A 57 18.98 -1.81 -7.81
C GLU A 57 18.17 -2.79 -8.69
N ASP A 58 18.86 -3.72 -9.34
CA ASP A 58 18.23 -4.78 -10.13
C ASP A 58 17.30 -5.66 -9.29
N LYS A 59 16.38 -6.37 -9.95
CA LYS A 59 15.35 -7.19 -9.30
C LYS A 59 15.93 -8.14 -8.25
N GLU A 60 17.07 -8.77 -8.55
CA GLU A 60 17.72 -9.75 -7.66
C GLU A 60 18.15 -9.19 -6.30
N VAL A 61 18.32 -7.87 -6.19
CA VAL A 61 18.72 -7.19 -4.95
C VAL A 61 17.54 -6.40 -4.37
N SER A 62 16.76 -5.74 -5.22
CA SER A 62 15.64 -4.91 -4.79
C SER A 62 14.46 -5.72 -4.24
N GLU A 63 14.18 -6.92 -4.78
CA GLU A 63 13.11 -7.80 -4.30
C GLU A 63 13.36 -8.27 -2.86
N PRO A 64 14.51 -8.89 -2.50
CA PRO A 64 14.78 -9.27 -1.12
C PRO A 64 14.88 -8.08 -0.17
N ALA A 65 15.38 -6.92 -0.64
CA ALA A 65 15.40 -5.69 0.15
C ALA A 65 13.98 -5.22 0.50
N ALA A 66 13.08 -5.23 -0.48
CA ALA A 66 11.68 -4.84 -0.28
C ALA A 66 10.95 -5.81 0.65
N GLU A 67 11.19 -7.11 0.52
CA GLU A 67 10.61 -8.12 1.42
C GLU A 67 11.10 -7.95 2.86
N ALA A 68 12.40 -7.68 3.07
CA ALA A 68 12.93 -7.35 4.38
C ALA A 68 12.25 -6.11 4.98
N LEU A 69 12.04 -5.05 4.19
CA LEU A 69 11.32 -3.85 4.64
C LEU A 69 9.83 -4.13 4.95
N VAL A 70 9.16 -5.00 4.18
CA VAL A 70 7.78 -5.44 4.49
C VAL A 70 7.73 -6.15 5.83
N ASN A 71 8.67 -7.05 6.12
CA ASN A 71 8.71 -7.77 7.39
C ASN A 71 9.04 -6.83 8.56
N LEU A 72 10.05 -5.97 8.41
CA LEU A 72 10.42 -4.99 9.44
C LEU A 72 9.30 -3.99 9.74
N SER A 73 8.54 -3.58 8.73
CA SER A 73 7.41 -2.64 8.89
C SER A 73 6.17 -3.23 9.56
N GLN A 74 6.17 -4.53 9.89
CA GLN A 74 5.16 -5.09 10.78
C GLN A 74 5.34 -4.60 12.23
N ASN A 75 6.56 -4.20 12.61
CA ASN A 75 6.81 -3.49 13.85
C ASN A 75 6.48 -1.99 13.68
N ALA A 76 5.57 -1.47 14.51
CA ALA A 76 5.08 -0.09 14.40
C ALA A 76 6.17 0.98 14.58
N GLU A 77 7.17 0.75 15.44
CA GLU A 77 8.27 1.68 15.66
C GLU A 77 9.21 1.73 14.45
N LEU A 78 9.50 0.57 13.84
CA LEU A 78 10.30 0.51 12.62
C LEU A 78 9.56 1.10 11.43
N ALA A 79 8.25 0.86 11.31
CA ALA A 79 7.41 1.49 10.30
C ALA A 79 7.40 3.03 10.47
N ALA A 80 7.35 3.54 11.70
CA ALA A 80 7.41 4.97 11.97
C ALA A 80 8.74 5.57 11.49
N LYS A 81 9.87 4.93 11.83
CA LYS A 81 11.20 5.32 11.32
C LYS A 81 11.26 5.28 9.79
N MET A 82 10.64 4.28 9.14
CA MET A 82 10.56 4.23 7.68
C MET A 82 9.78 5.42 7.10
N VAL A 83 8.67 5.81 7.72
CA VAL A 83 7.92 7.01 7.31
C VAL A 83 8.77 8.27 7.48
N GLU A 84 9.48 8.41 8.61
CA GLU A 84 10.37 9.55 8.90
C GLU A 84 11.47 9.72 7.84
N ILE A 85 12.09 8.62 7.39
CA ILE A 85 13.12 8.66 6.33
C ILE A 85 12.54 8.79 4.91
N GLY A 86 11.23 8.98 4.77
CA GLY A 86 10.57 9.24 3.48
C GLY A 86 10.24 8.00 2.65
N MET A 87 10.13 6.81 3.27
CA MET A 87 9.90 5.55 2.55
C MET A 87 8.62 5.54 1.70
N VAL A 88 7.56 6.24 2.13
CA VAL A 88 6.31 6.36 1.35
C VAL A 88 6.57 6.98 -0.02
N LYS A 89 7.33 8.09 -0.06
CA LYS A 89 7.73 8.74 -1.31
C LYS A 89 8.61 7.84 -2.16
N ILE A 90 9.60 7.18 -1.56
CA ILE A 90 10.50 6.26 -2.26
C ILE A 90 9.71 5.12 -2.91
N ALA A 91 8.82 4.47 -2.17
CA ALA A 91 7.98 3.40 -2.68
C ALA A 91 7.06 3.89 -3.82
N MET A 92 6.44 5.07 -3.68
CA MET A 92 5.59 5.64 -4.71
C MET A 92 6.36 6.04 -5.98
N ASP A 93 7.57 6.57 -5.85
CA ASP A 93 8.41 6.95 -7.00
C ASP A 93 8.87 5.71 -7.76
N LEU A 94 9.26 4.64 -7.06
CA LEU A 94 9.67 3.36 -7.65
C LEU A 94 8.53 2.59 -8.30
N LEU A 95 7.35 2.55 -7.66
CA LEU A 95 6.16 1.86 -8.15
C LEU A 95 5.75 2.29 -9.57
N TYR A 96 6.06 3.54 -9.93
CA TYR A 96 5.76 4.13 -11.24
C TYR A 96 7.01 4.42 -12.09
N LYS A 97 8.17 3.87 -11.71
CA LYS A 97 9.39 3.90 -12.53
C LYS A 97 9.22 2.94 -13.72
N PRO A 98 9.58 3.35 -14.95
CA PRO A 98 9.53 2.46 -16.11
C PRO A 98 10.37 1.19 -15.90
N GLY A 99 9.83 0.03 -16.27
CA GLY A 99 10.54 -1.26 -16.17
C GLY A 99 10.64 -1.84 -14.75
N PHE A 100 9.95 -1.26 -13.77
CA PHE A 100 9.97 -1.73 -12.38
C PHE A 100 9.19 -3.04 -12.20
N SER A 101 9.72 -3.97 -11.41
CA SER A 101 9.24 -5.37 -11.37
C SER A 101 8.93 -5.94 -9.99
N ILE A 102 8.93 -5.12 -8.93
CA ILE A 102 8.62 -5.55 -7.55
C ILE A 102 7.36 -4.87 -6.97
N THR A 103 6.40 -4.56 -7.86
CA THR A 103 5.16 -3.81 -7.59
C THR A 103 4.40 -4.34 -6.38
N ARG A 104 4.11 -5.65 -6.32
CA ARG A 104 3.34 -6.29 -5.23
C ARG A 104 3.97 -6.01 -3.86
N VAL A 105 5.28 -6.19 -3.74
CA VAL A 105 6.01 -6.02 -2.48
C VAL A 105 6.01 -4.56 -2.02
N LEU A 106 6.15 -3.60 -2.93
CA LEU A 106 6.03 -2.17 -2.58
C LEU A 106 4.61 -1.77 -2.16
N VAL A 107 3.57 -2.34 -2.80
CA VAL A 107 2.19 -2.10 -2.38
C VAL A 107 1.97 -2.68 -0.97
N MET A 108 2.50 -3.86 -0.65
CA MET A 108 2.45 -4.42 0.69
C MET A 108 3.20 -3.55 1.72
N LEU A 109 4.35 -2.99 1.36
CA LEU A 109 5.06 -2.04 2.22
C LEU A 109 4.19 -0.81 2.50
N LEU A 110 3.56 -0.23 1.48
CA LEU A 110 2.63 0.88 1.64
C LEU A 110 1.42 0.52 2.51
N VAL A 111 0.92 -0.72 2.47
CA VAL A 111 -0.13 -1.17 3.40
C VAL A 111 0.33 -1.04 4.85
N ASN A 112 1.54 -1.47 5.18
CA ASN A 112 2.08 -1.37 6.54
C ASN A 112 2.31 0.08 6.96
N LEU A 113 2.97 0.88 6.11
CA LEU A 113 3.25 2.29 6.41
C LEU A 113 1.98 3.11 6.60
N THR A 114 0.92 2.82 5.84
CA THR A 114 -0.37 3.51 5.97
C THR A 114 -1.21 3.05 7.15
N GLN A 115 -0.74 2.12 7.97
CA GLN A 115 -1.36 1.88 9.29
C GLN A 115 -1.06 3.02 10.26
N LEU A 116 0.00 3.80 10.01
CA LEU A 116 0.41 4.95 10.80
C LEU A 116 -0.20 6.24 10.26
N ASP A 117 -0.53 7.16 11.17
CA ASP A 117 -1.12 8.45 10.84
C ASP A 117 -0.19 9.31 9.96
N ASP A 118 1.11 9.31 10.25
CA ASP A 118 2.09 10.05 9.45
C ASP A 118 2.29 9.40 8.08
N GLY A 119 2.18 8.08 7.98
CA GLY A 119 2.21 7.36 6.72
C GLY A 119 0.99 7.68 5.84
N ILE A 120 -0.20 7.78 6.45
CA ILE A 120 -1.42 8.28 5.78
C ILE A 120 -1.21 9.72 5.30
N THR A 121 -0.72 10.61 6.17
CA THR A 121 -0.46 12.01 5.85
C THR A 121 0.51 12.17 4.68
N SER A 122 1.60 11.39 4.70
CA SER A 122 2.60 11.33 3.64
C SER A 122 2.00 10.84 2.32
N LEU A 123 1.19 9.77 2.34
CA LEU A 123 0.55 9.23 1.13
C LEU A 123 -0.51 10.19 0.57
N LEU A 124 -1.27 10.85 1.44
CA LEU A 124 -2.24 11.88 1.04
C LEU A 124 -1.55 13.16 0.53
N GLN A 125 -0.25 13.31 0.80
CA GLN A 125 0.54 14.50 0.44
C GLN A 125 -0.09 15.78 1.03
N ILE A 126 -0.54 15.70 2.29
CA ILE A 126 -1.13 16.84 3.00
C ILE A 126 -0.05 17.91 3.21
N GLY A 127 -0.37 19.16 2.88
CA GLY A 127 0.57 20.29 2.99
C GLY A 127 1.31 20.64 1.70
N ASP A 128 1.26 19.78 0.67
CA ASP A 128 1.73 20.11 -0.68
C ASP A 128 0.52 20.34 -1.60
N GLU A 129 0.05 21.60 -1.68
CA GLU A 129 -1.16 21.95 -2.44
C GLU A 129 -1.12 21.53 -3.91
N LYS A 130 0.07 21.47 -4.52
CA LYS A 130 0.23 21.08 -5.93
C LYS A 130 0.14 19.57 -6.13
N MET A 131 0.58 18.80 -5.14
CA MET A 131 0.68 17.36 -5.24
C MET A 131 -0.39 16.61 -4.44
N GLN A 132 -1.19 17.30 -3.62
CA GLN A 132 -2.12 16.69 -2.68
C GLN A 132 -3.03 15.64 -3.34
N GLY A 133 -2.88 14.40 -2.89
CA GLY A 133 -3.62 13.23 -3.36
C GLY A 133 -3.17 12.64 -4.69
N LEU A 134 -2.08 13.12 -5.31
CA LEU A 134 -1.57 12.55 -6.57
C LEU A 134 -1.23 11.07 -6.41
N TYR A 135 -0.60 10.69 -5.31
CA TYR A 135 -0.28 9.30 -5.00
C TYR A 135 -1.53 8.42 -4.90
N VAL A 136 -2.56 8.87 -4.19
CA VAL A 136 -3.85 8.16 -4.11
C VAL A 136 -4.50 8.04 -5.49
N MET A 137 -4.51 9.10 -6.30
CA MET A 137 -5.06 9.06 -7.65
C MET A 137 -4.35 8.03 -8.54
N LYS A 138 -3.03 7.94 -8.45
CA LYS A 138 -2.24 6.92 -9.16
C LYS A 138 -2.59 5.51 -8.69
N LEU A 139 -2.63 5.28 -7.36
CA LEU A 139 -2.97 3.98 -6.78
C LEU A 139 -4.39 3.53 -7.16
N VAL A 140 -5.39 4.41 -7.09
CA VAL A 140 -6.77 4.11 -7.51
C VAL A 140 -6.82 3.75 -8.99
N ARG A 141 -6.11 4.51 -9.85
CA ARG A 141 -6.06 4.20 -11.28
C ARG A 141 -5.45 2.81 -11.54
N SER A 142 -4.37 2.45 -10.85
CA SER A 142 -3.74 1.14 -11.00
C SER A 142 -4.61 0.02 -10.45
N PHE A 143 -5.23 0.22 -9.29
CA PHE A 143 -6.20 -0.69 -8.70
C PHE A 143 -7.33 -0.98 -9.70
N CYS A 144 -7.95 0.03 -10.30
CA CYS A 144 -9.07 -0.16 -11.22
C CYS A 144 -8.67 -0.69 -12.61
N ARG A 145 -7.38 -0.76 -12.96
CA ARG A 145 -6.89 -1.21 -14.28
C ARG A 145 -6.16 -2.54 -14.25
N SER A 146 -5.68 -3.00 -13.09
CA SER A 146 -4.97 -4.25 -13.03
C SER A 146 -5.90 -5.43 -13.30
N SER A 147 -5.36 -6.43 -13.98
CA SER A 147 -6.09 -7.63 -14.37
C SER A 147 -6.31 -8.51 -13.15
N GLU A 148 -7.53 -9.01 -12.97
CA GLU A 148 -7.83 -10.07 -12.02
C GLU A 148 -7.48 -11.47 -12.56
N ALA A 149 -7.18 -11.57 -13.85
CA ALA A 149 -6.76 -12.83 -14.47
C ALA A 149 -5.28 -13.08 -14.16
N GLY A 150 -5.02 -13.67 -12.98
CA GLY A 150 -3.70 -14.11 -12.53
C GLY A 150 -3.24 -13.41 -11.25
N ASP A 151 -1.94 -13.15 -11.16
CA ASP A 151 -1.35 -12.43 -10.03
C ASP A 151 -1.64 -10.94 -10.14
N ASP A 152 -2.55 -10.41 -9.31
CA ASP A 152 -2.90 -8.98 -9.30
C ASP A 152 -2.02 -8.20 -8.31
N PRO A 153 -0.99 -7.46 -8.77
CA PRO A 153 -0.05 -6.79 -7.87
C PRO A 153 -0.66 -5.59 -7.13
N PHE A 154 -1.88 -5.15 -7.49
CA PHE A 154 -2.55 -4.02 -6.88
C PHE A 154 -3.74 -4.43 -5.99
N ASP A 155 -4.04 -5.72 -5.80
CA ASP A 155 -5.12 -6.20 -4.93
C ASP A 155 -5.07 -5.59 -3.51
N HIS A 156 -3.86 -5.45 -2.96
CA HIS A 156 -3.58 -4.88 -1.65
C HIS A 156 -3.82 -3.36 -1.56
N VAL A 157 -3.98 -2.64 -2.68
CA VAL A 157 -4.39 -1.22 -2.65
C VAL A 157 -5.74 -1.07 -1.94
N GLY A 158 -6.61 -2.07 -1.99
CA GLY A 158 -7.85 -2.09 -1.21
C GLY A 158 -7.61 -1.84 0.29
N SER A 159 -6.56 -2.42 0.88
CA SER A 159 -6.19 -2.19 2.28
C SER A 159 -5.66 -0.77 2.52
N ILE A 160 -4.91 -0.21 1.57
CA ILE A 160 -4.44 1.19 1.63
C ILE A 160 -5.63 2.15 1.66
N LEU A 161 -6.64 1.91 0.80
CA LEU A 161 -7.86 2.72 0.74
C LEU A 161 -8.65 2.66 2.05
N VAL A 162 -8.74 1.48 2.66
CA VAL A 162 -9.33 1.32 4.00
C VAL A 162 -8.55 2.08 5.05
N ASN A 163 -7.22 2.04 5.02
CA ASN A 163 -6.37 2.75 5.96
C ASN A 163 -6.54 4.27 5.88
N ILE A 164 -6.40 4.87 4.69
CA ILE A 164 -6.50 6.33 4.54
C ILE A 164 -7.91 6.84 4.86
N SER A 165 -8.95 6.05 4.59
CA SER A 165 -10.35 6.44 4.87
C SER A 165 -10.72 6.40 6.36
N LYS A 166 -9.86 5.86 7.24
CA LYS A 166 -10.00 6.03 8.69
C LYS A 166 -9.87 7.50 9.12
N LYS A 167 -9.11 8.31 8.35
CA LYS A 167 -8.92 9.74 8.60
C LYS A 167 -9.90 10.59 7.82
N GLU A 168 -10.38 11.67 8.43
CA GLU A 168 -11.29 12.64 7.80
C GLU A 168 -10.69 13.22 6.52
N ALA A 169 -9.41 13.60 6.53
CA ALA A 169 -8.71 14.10 5.35
C ALA A 169 -8.74 13.10 4.17
N GLY A 170 -8.58 11.81 4.46
CA GLY A 170 -8.69 10.75 3.46
C GLY A 170 -10.13 10.60 2.94
N ARG A 171 -11.13 10.62 3.81
CA ARG A 171 -12.55 10.58 3.39
C ARG A 171 -12.92 11.76 2.51
N LYS A 172 -12.56 12.99 2.90
CA LYS A 172 -12.80 14.20 2.10
C LYS A 172 -12.17 14.10 0.71
N MET A 173 -10.94 13.59 0.62
CA MET A 173 -10.27 13.38 -0.67
C MET A 173 -10.99 12.33 -1.54
N LEU A 174 -11.43 11.22 -0.96
CA LEU A 174 -12.11 10.15 -1.68
C LEU A 174 -13.51 10.57 -2.15
N LEU A 175 -14.22 11.35 -1.33
CA LEU A 175 -15.57 11.86 -1.58
C LEU A 175 -15.60 13.08 -2.51
N ASP A 176 -14.47 13.73 -2.79
CA ASP A 176 -14.41 14.90 -3.67
C ASP A 176 -14.92 14.54 -5.08
N PRO A 177 -16.07 15.09 -5.52
CA PRO A 177 -16.67 14.76 -6.80
C PRO A 177 -15.79 15.19 -7.98
N LYS A 178 -14.92 16.20 -7.81
CA LYS A 178 -13.98 16.65 -8.85
C LYS A 178 -12.92 15.61 -9.15
N ARG A 179 -12.55 14.78 -8.16
CA ARG A 179 -11.57 13.70 -8.30
C ARG A 179 -12.21 12.39 -8.75
N GLY A 180 -13.47 12.16 -8.38
CA GLY A 180 -14.23 10.98 -8.79
C GLY A 180 -13.62 9.65 -8.34
N LEU A 181 -12.87 9.65 -7.23
CA LEU A 181 -12.12 8.48 -6.76
C LEU A 181 -13.05 7.42 -6.18
N LEU A 182 -13.96 7.80 -5.28
CA LEU A 182 -14.89 6.84 -4.69
C LEU A 182 -15.76 6.16 -5.77
N LYS A 183 -16.20 6.88 -6.81
CA LYS A 183 -16.90 6.30 -7.96
C LYS A 183 -16.08 5.23 -8.68
N GLN A 184 -14.78 5.44 -8.87
CA GLN A 184 -13.88 4.46 -9.49
C GLN A 184 -13.68 3.23 -8.59
N ILE A 185 -13.50 3.44 -7.28
CA ILE A 185 -13.31 2.37 -6.29
C ILE A 185 -14.58 1.51 -6.18
N ILE A 186 -15.76 2.11 -6.08
CA ILE A 186 -17.02 1.38 -5.93
C ILE A 186 -17.25 0.44 -7.10
N ARG A 187 -16.90 0.82 -8.33
CA ARG A 187 -17.01 -0.04 -9.53
C ARG A 187 -16.16 -1.31 -9.50
N GLN A 188 -15.45 -1.58 -8.41
CA GLN A 188 -14.73 -2.83 -8.18
C GLN A 188 -15.49 -3.75 -7.21
N PHE A 189 -16.73 -3.43 -6.84
CA PHE A 189 -17.54 -4.21 -5.89
C PHE A 189 -17.84 -5.64 -6.37
N ASP A 190 -17.91 -5.85 -7.68
CA ASP A 190 -18.18 -7.11 -8.35
C ASP A 190 -16.90 -7.90 -8.70
N SER A 191 -15.74 -7.37 -8.29
CA SER A 191 -14.44 -8.04 -8.41
C SER A 191 -14.50 -9.50 -7.94
N SER A 192 -13.82 -10.40 -8.65
CA SER A 192 -13.65 -11.78 -8.20
C SER A 192 -12.72 -11.86 -6.97
N GLY A 193 -11.78 -10.92 -6.86
CA GLY A 193 -10.77 -10.84 -5.80
C GLY A 193 -11.34 -10.55 -4.41
N PRO A 194 -11.18 -11.46 -3.42
CA PRO A 194 -11.68 -11.25 -2.06
C PRO A 194 -11.06 -10.02 -1.36
N LEU A 195 -9.76 -9.78 -1.57
CA LEU A 195 -9.05 -8.62 -1.01
C LEU A 195 -9.61 -7.30 -1.55
N ARG A 196 -9.90 -7.24 -2.85
CA ARG A 196 -10.50 -6.07 -3.50
C ARG A 196 -11.87 -5.78 -2.92
N LYS A 197 -12.76 -6.78 -2.89
CA LYS A 197 -14.10 -6.65 -2.31
C LYS A 197 -14.06 -6.15 -0.88
N LYS A 198 -13.17 -6.73 -0.05
CA LYS A 198 -12.98 -6.29 1.34
C LYS A 198 -12.50 -4.82 1.41
N GLY A 199 -11.54 -4.45 0.55
CA GLY A 199 -11.03 -3.08 0.46
C GLY A 199 -12.09 -2.07 0.04
N VAL A 200 -12.87 -2.39 -1.00
CA VAL A 200 -13.98 -1.56 -1.50
C VAL A 200 -15.03 -1.38 -0.40
N SER A 201 -15.55 -2.47 0.17
CA SER A 201 -16.58 -2.41 1.21
C SER A 201 -16.09 -1.67 2.47
N GLY A 202 -14.85 -1.89 2.89
CA GLY A 202 -14.26 -1.17 4.02
C GLY A 202 -14.10 0.33 3.75
N THR A 203 -13.70 0.70 2.54
CA THR A 203 -13.56 2.09 2.12
C THR A 203 -14.92 2.79 2.06
N ILE A 204 -15.94 2.14 1.49
CA ILE A 204 -17.32 2.66 1.46
C ILE A 204 -17.82 2.87 2.88
N ARG A 205 -17.71 1.85 3.74
CA ARG A 205 -18.12 1.93 5.15
C ARG A 205 -17.47 3.12 5.85
N ASN A 206 -16.17 3.29 5.67
CA ASN A 206 -15.43 4.40 6.27
C ASN A 206 -15.90 5.76 5.72
N CYS A 207 -16.13 5.90 4.42
CA CYS A 207 -16.62 7.14 3.84
C CYS A 207 -18.03 7.52 4.33
N CYS A 208 -18.87 6.54 4.68
CA CYS A 208 -20.20 6.79 5.24
C CYS A 208 -20.17 7.50 6.61
N PHE A 209 -19.04 7.57 7.32
CA PHE A 209 -18.93 8.43 8.51
C PHE A 209 -19.10 9.92 8.19
N GLU A 210 -18.91 10.34 6.93
CA GLU A 210 -19.16 11.72 6.48
C GLU A 210 -20.59 11.92 5.94
N ALA A 211 -21.49 10.94 6.07
CA ALA A 211 -22.78 10.96 5.38
C ALA A 211 -23.61 12.21 5.69
N GLU A 212 -23.60 12.69 6.93
CA GLU A 212 -24.34 13.91 7.32
C GLU A 212 -23.80 15.15 6.58
N ASN A 213 -22.48 15.27 6.44
CA ASN A 213 -21.81 16.42 5.84
C ASN A 213 -21.65 16.33 4.32
N GLN A 214 -21.75 15.12 3.76
CA GLN A 214 -21.40 14.82 2.37
C GLN A 214 -22.50 14.01 1.65
N LEU A 215 -23.74 14.06 2.16
CA LEU A 215 -24.89 13.34 1.59
C LEU A 215 -25.04 13.59 0.09
N GLN A 216 -24.93 14.85 -0.34
CA GLN A 216 -25.04 15.21 -1.75
C GLN A 216 -23.99 14.47 -2.61
N ASN A 217 -22.74 14.39 -2.15
CA ASN A 217 -21.67 13.70 -2.87
C ASN A 217 -21.90 12.18 -2.93
N LEU A 218 -22.45 11.58 -1.87
CA LEU A 218 -22.86 10.17 -1.85
C LEU A 218 -24.05 9.91 -2.79
N LEU A 219 -25.02 10.82 -2.85
CA LEU A 219 -26.16 10.72 -3.76
C LEU A 219 -25.73 10.81 -5.24
N LEU A 220 -24.69 11.60 -5.57
CA LEU A 220 -24.15 11.68 -6.93
C LEU A 220 -23.57 10.36 -7.45
N ILE A 221 -23.25 9.42 -6.57
CA ILE A 221 -22.70 8.10 -6.92
C ILE A 221 -23.66 6.96 -6.55
N SER A 222 -24.91 7.28 -6.23
CA SER A 222 -25.90 6.33 -5.71
C SER A 222 -26.15 5.17 -6.67
N GLU A 223 -26.10 5.42 -7.98
CA GLU A 223 -26.20 4.41 -9.04
C GLU A 223 -25.18 3.27 -8.91
N PHE A 224 -23.99 3.54 -8.35
CA PHE A 224 -22.97 2.51 -8.07
C PHE A 224 -22.99 2.08 -6.60
N LEU A 225 -23.30 3.01 -5.70
CA LEU A 225 -23.26 2.77 -4.26
C LEU A 225 -24.34 1.76 -3.82
N TRP A 226 -25.56 1.86 -4.34
CA TRP A 226 -26.64 0.94 -3.96
C TRP A 226 -26.37 -0.50 -4.36
N PRO A 227 -25.97 -0.82 -5.62
CA PRO A 227 -25.58 -2.17 -5.98
C PRO A 227 -24.47 -2.72 -5.08
N ALA A 228 -23.43 -1.93 -4.82
CA ALA A 228 -22.30 -2.35 -3.99
C ALA A 228 -22.69 -2.66 -2.53
N LEU A 229 -23.71 -2.00 -1.98
CA LEU A 229 -24.21 -2.23 -0.63
C LEU A 229 -25.27 -3.34 -0.55
N LEU A 230 -26.16 -3.42 -1.55
CA LEU A 230 -27.34 -4.28 -1.50
C LEU A 230 -27.11 -5.66 -2.11
N LEU A 231 -26.36 -5.77 -3.22
CA LEU A 231 -26.14 -7.06 -3.88
C LEU A 231 -25.45 -8.10 -2.99
N PRO A 232 -24.44 -7.76 -2.16
CA PRO A 232 -23.82 -8.73 -1.25
C PRO A 232 -24.80 -9.33 -0.22
N VAL A 233 -25.90 -8.64 0.09
CA VAL A 233 -26.89 -9.07 1.09
C VAL A 233 -28.22 -9.52 0.48
N ALA A 234 -28.40 -9.38 -0.84
CA ALA A 234 -29.65 -9.68 -1.54
C ALA A 234 -30.01 -11.19 -1.61
N GLY A 235 -29.09 -12.07 -1.20
CA GLY A 235 -29.24 -13.53 -1.27
C GLY A 235 -29.12 -14.05 -2.72
N ASN A 236 -28.47 -15.20 -2.90
CA ASN A 236 -28.38 -15.83 -4.21
C ASN A 236 -29.76 -16.40 -4.61
N LYS A 237 -30.58 -15.64 -5.32
CA LYS A 237 -31.46 -16.26 -6.31
C LYS A 237 -30.60 -16.59 -7.52
N GLU A 238 -30.57 -17.87 -7.86
CA GLU A 238 -29.81 -18.47 -8.95
C GLU A 238 -29.71 -17.55 -10.18
N ALA A 239 -28.49 -17.47 -10.72
CA ALA A 239 -28.14 -16.75 -11.93
C ALA A 239 -28.97 -17.27 -13.12
N GLY A 240 -30.16 -16.70 -13.28
CA GLY A 240 -31.15 -17.12 -14.25
C GLY A 240 -32.02 -15.97 -14.70
N ARG A 241 -31.45 -14.77 -14.85
CA ARG A 241 -31.91 -13.69 -15.74
C ARG A 241 -30.98 -12.49 -15.58
N ARG A 242 -30.53 -11.95 -16.71
CA ARG A 242 -29.98 -10.60 -16.81
C ARG A 242 -30.98 -9.64 -16.16
N ALA A 243 -30.69 -9.15 -14.96
CA ALA A 243 -31.32 -7.95 -14.47
C ALA A 243 -30.57 -6.79 -15.11
N PHE A 244 -31.14 -6.26 -16.19
CA PHE A 244 -30.92 -4.89 -16.59
C PHE A 244 -31.40 -4.00 -15.44
N TRP A 245 -30.50 -3.19 -14.90
CA TRP A 245 -30.81 -1.89 -14.31
C TRP A 245 -29.94 -0.87 -15.03
#